data_AF-N6VPB9-F1
#
_entry.id   AF-N6VPB9-F1
#
_cell.length_a   1.000
_cell.length_b   1.000
_cell.length_c   1.000
_cell.angle_alpha   90.00
_cell.angle_beta   90.00
_cell.angle_gamma   90.00
#
_symmetry.space_group_name_H-M   'P 1'
#
loop_
_entity.id
_entity.type
_entity.pdbx_description
1 polymer ?
#
loop_
_entity_poly.entity_id
_entity_poly.type
_entity_poly.pdbx_seq_one_letter_code
_entity_poly.pdbx_strand_id
1 'polypeptide(L)'
;MWVMVMRCVFKHHVYLCVVSTALMAGLSLITSHTSKAYAQAHNCGSGGGVGTVKNDNKPIVCDSSSGTKTLNSSGGGEIKINMDKDPGKSAVTVTGSGTNITIIKKITVTGSGGKGSDQKPVIKVLNKGQLTLDEDVDVKGVTGGMQKVIAVEGQGSSVTLKGKLTGFERVQVKNGGMVVFEKGVKGIEGMKVKINDGGMVNMMGDVAFNSVGGAGIQITGDGAGKATVMGVGRTMTVNGSGSGIQMEGSGNADVMRLKIKGSGGTGVSMQGTGVMELTKVEVSGFKKGVDMTAGKLVMMGER
;
A
#
# COMPACT_ATOMS: atom_id res chain seq x y z
N MET A 1 15.46 -5.05 -75.76
CA MET A 1 14.02 -4.99 -76.10
C MET A 1 13.24 -5.42 -74.87
N TRP A 2 12.56 -4.45 -74.20
CA TRP A 2 11.35 -4.58 -73.35
C TRP A 2 11.35 -5.63 -72.21
N VAL A 3 11.52 -5.29 -70.93
CA VAL A 3 10.58 -4.67 -69.93
C VAL A 3 9.33 -5.50 -69.60
N MET A 4 9.29 -6.04 -68.37
CA MET A 4 8.13 -6.07 -67.44
C MET A 4 8.63 -6.60 -66.08
N VAL A 5 9.03 -5.75 -65.13
CA VAL A 5 8.23 -5.18 -64.01
C VAL A 5 7.24 -6.18 -63.37
N MET A 6 7.60 -6.67 -62.18
CA MET A 6 6.63 -6.81 -61.08
C MET A 6 7.36 -6.60 -59.73
N ARG A 7 7.14 -5.44 -59.13
CA ARG A 7 7.38 -5.18 -57.71
C ARG A 7 6.32 -5.97 -56.92
N CYS A 8 6.68 -6.60 -55.79
CA CYS A 8 5.97 -6.47 -54.51
C CYS A 8 6.55 -7.35 -53.40
N VAL A 9 7.06 -6.67 -52.36
CA VAL A 9 6.79 -6.93 -50.93
C VAL A 9 6.95 -8.37 -50.42
N PHE A 10 8.17 -8.77 -50.04
CA PHE A 10 8.35 -9.81 -49.01
C PHE A 10 9.61 -9.54 -48.20
N LYS A 11 9.56 -8.54 -47.31
CA LYS A 11 10.60 -8.31 -46.31
C LYS A 11 10.08 -8.08 -44.89
N HIS A 12 8.83 -8.46 -44.59
CA HIS A 12 8.22 -8.20 -43.27
C HIS A 12 7.31 -9.30 -42.71
N HIS A 13 7.55 -10.58 -43.03
CA HIS A 13 6.64 -11.65 -42.59
C HIS A 13 7.32 -12.93 -42.07
N VAL A 14 8.49 -12.83 -41.45
CA VAL A 14 9.14 -14.00 -40.80
C VAL A 14 9.54 -13.76 -39.34
N TYR A 15 9.51 -12.53 -38.83
CA TYR A 15 9.93 -12.24 -37.44
C TYR A 15 8.78 -12.09 -36.43
N LEU A 16 7.52 -12.23 -36.85
CA LEU A 16 6.36 -11.98 -35.99
C LEU A 16 5.66 -13.25 -35.45
N CYS A 17 6.21 -14.45 -35.71
CA CYS A 17 5.64 -15.71 -35.18
C CYS A 17 6.48 -16.37 -34.08
N VAL A 18 7.75 -15.97 -33.90
CA VAL A 18 8.62 -16.59 -32.88
C VAL A 18 8.62 -15.80 -31.55
N VAL A 19 8.05 -14.59 -31.52
CA VAL A 19 7.94 -13.77 -30.30
C VAL A 19 6.64 -14.06 -29.51
N SER A 20 5.69 -14.80 -30.07
CA SER A 20 4.39 -15.05 -29.42
C SER A 20 4.33 -16.32 -28.56
N THR A 21 5.26 -17.27 -28.71
CA THR A 21 5.25 -18.52 -27.92
C THR A 21 6.06 -18.42 -26.62
N ALA A 22 6.95 -17.44 -26.46
CA ALA A 22 7.69 -17.25 -25.22
C ALA A 22 6.91 -16.48 -24.14
N LEU A 23 5.88 -15.70 -24.50
CA LEU A 23 5.06 -14.96 -23.53
C LEU A 23 3.92 -15.77 -22.91
N MET A 24 3.62 -16.97 -23.43
CA MET A 24 2.51 -17.81 -22.95
C MET A 24 2.94 -18.91 -21.96
N ALA A 25 4.24 -19.08 -21.70
CA ALA A 25 4.75 -20.02 -20.69
C ALA A 25 5.01 -19.38 -19.31
N GLY A 26 4.88 -18.04 -19.20
CA GLY A 26 5.04 -17.32 -17.92
C GLY A 26 3.76 -17.19 -17.09
N LEU A 27 2.61 -17.64 -17.61
CA LEU A 27 1.31 -17.43 -16.96
C LEU A 27 0.71 -18.68 -16.28
N SER A 28 1.30 -19.86 -16.47
CA SER A 28 0.75 -21.13 -15.96
C SER A 28 1.35 -21.62 -14.64
N LEU A 29 2.38 -20.97 -14.09
CA LEU A 29 3.06 -21.39 -12.83
C LEU A 29 2.74 -20.54 -11.58
N ILE A 30 1.66 -19.75 -11.57
CA ILE A 30 1.14 -19.09 -10.33
C ILE A 30 -0.17 -19.75 -9.85
N THR A 31 -0.50 -20.95 -10.31
CA THR A 31 -1.73 -21.66 -9.90
C THR A 31 -1.44 -23.04 -9.34
N SER A 32 -0.48 -23.18 -8.42
CA SER A 32 -0.34 -24.43 -7.69
C SER A 32 0.34 -24.20 -6.34
N HIS A 33 -0.38 -24.50 -5.27
CA HIS A 33 0.14 -24.71 -3.91
C HIS A 33 0.48 -23.45 -3.08
N THR A 34 -0.56 -22.70 -2.70
CA THR A 34 -0.77 -22.55 -1.25
C THR A 34 -2.20 -22.90 -0.97
N SER A 35 -2.41 -24.03 -0.30
CA SER A 35 -3.63 -24.31 0.45
C SER A 35 -3.73 -23.31 1.59
N LYS A 36 -3.91 -22.01 1.27
CA LYS A 36 -4.32 -20.99 2.22
C LYS A 36 -5.70 -21.44 2.64
N ALA A 37 -5.82 -21.91 3.89
CA ALA A 37 -7.11 -22.03 4.54
C ALA A 37 -7.86 -20.71 4.31
N TYR A 38 -8.84 -20.73 3.41
CA TYR A 38 -9.74 -19.62 3.18
C TYR A 38 -10.46 -19.43 4.50
N ALA A 39 -10.13 -18.36 5.21
CA ALA A 39 -10.85 -18.00 6.40
C ALA A 39 -12.28 -17.69 5.96
N GLN A 40 -13.24 -18.51 6.41
CA GLN A 40 -14.66 -18.25 6.17
C GLN A 40 -14.97 -16.81 6.55
N ALA A 41 -15.68 -16.10 5.67
CA ALA A 41 -16.07 -14.72 5.92
C ALA A 41 -16.69 -14.61 7.32
N HIS A 42 -16.11 -13.75 8.15
CA HIS A 42 -16.49 -13.57 9.55
C HIS A 42 -16.64 -12.08 9.84
N ASN A 43 -17.76 -11.71 10.47
CA ASN A 43 -18.10 -10.31 10.73
C ASN A 43 -18.08 -9.41 9.47
N CYS A 44 -18.23 -10.00 8.27
CA CYS A 44 -18.36 -9.28 7.01
C CYS A 44 -19.82 -9.01 6.61
N GLY A 45 -20.78 -9.18 7.54
CA GLY A 45 -22.21 -9.01 7.31
C GLY A 45 -22.85 -10.07 6.39
N SER A 46 -24.13 -10.36 6.61
CA SER A 46 -24.96 -11.20 5.74
C SER A 46 -25.95 -10.31 4.99
N GLY A 47 -26.21 -10.56 3.70
CA GLY A 47 -27.13 -9.74 2.88
C GLY A 47 -26.46 -8.65 2.04
N GLY A 48 -27.26 -7.95 1.21
CA GLY A 48 -26.79 -7.03 0.17
C GLY A 48 -26.38 -5.64 0.69
N GLY A 49 -25.40 -5.02 0.02
CA GLY A 49 -25.00 -3.60 0.14
C GLY A 49 -24.39 -3.16 1.47
N VAL A 50 -25.10 -3.35 2.58
CA VAL A 50 -24.72 -2.94 3.93
C VAL A 50 -24.68 -4.15 4.85
N GLY A 51 -23.53 -4.39 5.47
CA GLY A 51 -23.31 -5.45 6.45
C GLY A 51 -23.19 -4.90 7.87
N THR A 52 -23.54 -5.72 8.85
CA THR A 52 -23.36 -5.38 10.26
C THR A 52 -22.25 -6.23 10.88
N VAL A 53 -21.31 -5.57 11.53
CA VAL A 53 -20.28 -6.17 12.37
C VAL A 53 -20.87 -6.42 13.74
N LYS A 54 -20.81 -7.66 14.21
CA LYS A 54 -21.19 -8.00 15.58
C LYS A 54 -20.13 -7.44 16.51
N ASN A 55 -20.53 -6.74 17.56
CA ASN A 55 -19.62 -6.25 18.60
C ASN A 55 -19.21 -7.37 19.58
N ASP A 56 -18.84 -8.53 19.06
CA ASP A 56 -18.42 -9.70 19.83
C ASP A 56 -16.90 -9.72 20.12
N ASN A 57 -16.19 -8.66 19.73
CA ASN A 57 -14.75 -8.49 19.82
C ASN A 57 -13.93 -9.43 18.91
N LYS A 58 -14.54 -9.93 17.84
CA LYS A 58 -13.88 -10.82 16.88
C LYS A 58 -13.33 -10.09 15.66
N PRO A 59 -12.33 -10.66 14.97
CA PRO A 59 -11.80 -10.11 13.73
C PRO A 59 -12.85 -9.92 12.64
N ILE A 60 -12.61 -8.98 11.73
CA ILE A 60 -13.34 -8.85 10.47
C ILE A 60 -12.55 -9.58 9.40
N VAL A 61 -13.16 -10.56 8.75
CA VAL A 61 -12.56 -11.31 7.66
C VAL A 61 -13.54 -11.34 6.49
N CYS A 62 -13.16 -10.70 5.40
CA CYS A 62 -13.95 -10.60 4.18
C CYS A 62 -13.18 -11.24 3.02
N ASP A 63 -13.84 -12.10 2.26
CA ASP A 63 -13.28 -12.80 1.11
C ASP A 63 -14.11 -12.54 -0.17
N SER A 64 -13.81 -13.26 -1.26
CA SER A 64 -14.54 -13.13 -2.54
C SER A 64 -16.05 -13.39 -2.43
N SER A 65 -16.50 -14.17 -1.44
CA SER A 65 -17.93 -14.40 -1.22
C SER A 65 -18.66 -13.17 -0.66
N SER A 66 -17.91 -12.21 -0.12
CA SER A 66 -18.48 -11.01 0.50
C SER A 66 -18.91 -9.96 -0.53
N GLY A 67 -18.26 -9.90 -1.70
CA GLY A 67 -18.52 -8.90 -2.73
C GLY A 67 -18.26 -7.47 -2.24
N THR A 68 -19.04 -6.50 -2.74
CA THR A 68 -19.00 -5.10 -2.31
C THR A 68 -19.93 -4.87 -1.12
N LYS A 69 -19.40 -4.36 -0.01
CA LYS A 69 -20.17 -4.08 1.21
C LYS A 69 -19.70 -2.84 1.96
N THR A 70 -20.66 -2.16 2.59
CA THR A 70 -20.41 -1.18 3.63
C THR A 70 -20.70 -1.80 5.00
N LEU A 71 -19.70 -1.87 5.87
CA LEU A 71 -19.81 -2.44 7.21
C LEU A 71 -20.06 -1.36 8.26
N ASN A 72 -21.09 -1.60 9.07
CA ASN A 72 -21.49 -0.75 10.20
C ASN A 72 -21.48 -1.56 11.51
N SER A 73 -21.45 -0.88 12.65
CA SER A 73 -21.52 -1.50 13.99
C SER A 73 -22.96 -1.81 14.37
N SER A 74 -23.21 -2.99 14.96
CA SER A 74 -24.57 -3.41 15.38
C SER A 74 -25.21 -2.52 16.43
N GLY A 75 -24.40 -1.79 17.21
CA GLY A 75 -24.84 -0.88 18.26
C GLY A 75 -24.72 0.60 17.92
N GLY A 76 -24.44 0.96 16.66
CA GLY A 76 -24.24 2.33 16.20
C GLY A 76 -22.93 3.02 16.66
N GLY A 77 -22.24 2.46 17.66
CA GLY A 77 -20.95 2.94 18.17
C GLY A 77 -19.72 2.41 17.41
N GLU A 78 -18.55 2.53 18.03
CA GLU A 78 -17.29 1.99 17.49
C GLU A 78 -17.32 0.46 17.36
N ILE A 79 -16.48 -0.08 16.48
CA ILE A 79 -16.21 -1.52 16.37
C ILE A 79 -15.01 -1.85 17.24
N LYS A 80 -15.19 -2.74 18.22
CA LYS A 80 -14.12 -3.20 19.10
C LYS A 80 -13.66 -4.58 18.67
N ILE A 81 -12.35 -4.79 18.57
CA ILE A 81 -11.74 -6.09 18.26
C ILE A 81 -10.70 -6.37 19.34
N ASN A 82 -10.85 -7.49 20.04
CA ASN A 82 -9.89 -7.92 21.07
C ASN A 82 -9.16 -9.17 20.58
N MET A 83 -7.88 -8.99 20.27
CA MET A 83 -7.05 -10.01 19.66
C MET A 83 -6.54 -11.06 20.66
N ASP A 84 -6.79 -10.90 21.96
CA ASP A 84 -6.58 -11.98 22.93
C ASP A 84 -7.62 -13.10 22.79
N LYS A 85 -8.80 -12.80 22.20
CA LYS A 85 -9.87 -13.79 21.96
C LYS A 85 -9.67 -14.61 20.69
N ASP A 86 -8.88 -14.09 19.75
CA ASP A 86 -8.63 -14.71 18.44
C ASP A 86 -7.13 -14.56 18.08
N PRO A 87 -6.23 -15.20 18.85
CA PRO A 87 -4.79 -15.06 18.66
C PRO A 87 -4.33 -15.59 17.29
N GLY A 88 -3.23 -15.04 16.78
CA GLY A 88 -2.63 -15.46 15.50
C GLY A 88 -3.38 -15.01 14.24
N LYS A 89 -4.41 -14.17 14.35
CA LYS A 89 -5.14 -13.56 13.23
C LYS A 89 -4.82 -12.07 13.08
N SER A 90 -5.19 -11.49 11.95
CA SER A 90 -5.26 -10.03 11.77
C SER A 90 -6.63 -9.54 12.24
N ALA A 91 -6.71 -8.32 12.80
CA ALA A 91 -7.97 -7.73 13.23
C ALA A 91 -8.91 -7.47 12.05
N VAL A 92 -8.36 -7.02 10.91
CA VAL A 92 -9.09 -6.90 9.65
C VAL A 92 -8.34 -7.62 8.54
N THR A 93 -9.02 -8.51 7.84
CA THR A 93 -8.52 -9.17 6.62
C THR A 93 -9.51 -8.97 5.48
N VAL A 94 -9.04 -8.41 4.36
CA VAL A 94 -9.81 -8.32 3.12
C VAL A 94 -9.03 -9.00 1.99
N THR A 95 -9.63 -9.99 1.35
CA THR A 95 -8.98 -10.77 0.29
C THR A 95 -9.94 -11.11 -0.84
N GLY A 96 -9.41 -11.33 -2.03
CA GLY A 96 -10.19 -11.85 -3.16
C GLY A 96 -10.66 -10.76 -4.12
N SER A 97 -10.73 -11.13 -5.39
CA SER A 97 -11.17 -10.25 -6.46
C SER A 97 -12.65 -9.93 -6.30
N GLY A 98 -13.01 -8.64 -6.42
CA GLY A 98 -14.40 -8.18 -6.27
C GLY A 98 -14.82 -7.95 -4.81
N THR A 99 -13.93 -8.16 -3.85
CA THR A 99 -14.18 -7.88 -2.44
C THR A 99 -13.83 -6.44 -2.11
N ASN A 100 -14.85 -5.58 -2.03
CA ASN A 100 -14.70 -4.15 -1.80
C ASN A 100 -15.44 -3.75 -0.52
N ILE A 101 -14.69 -3.51 0.54
CA ILE A 101 -15.24 -3.33 1.88
C ILE A 101 -15.01 -1.89 2.34
N THR A 102 -16.07 -1.22 2.76
CA THR A 102 -16.00 0.10 3.39
C THR A 102 -16.43 -0.02 4.83
N ILE A 103 -15.57 0.32 5.79
CA ILE A 103 -15.94 0.36 7.21
C ILE A 103 -16.17 1.82 7.60
N ILE A 104 -17.41 2.14 7.97
CA ILE A 104 -17.87 3.52 8.24
C ILE A 104 -17.88 3.86 9.74
N LYS A 105 -17.20 3.06 10.55
CA LYS A 105 -17.15 3.23 12.00
C LYS A 105 -15.71 3.14 12.47
N LYS A 106 -15.40 3.92 13.51
CA LYS A 106 -14.15 3.83 14.23
C LYS A 106 -13.86 2.39 14.63
N ILE A 107 -12.63 1.96 14.42
CA ILE A 107 -12.14 0.64 14.84
C ILE A 107 -11.18 0.83 16.00
N THR A 108 -11.44 0.13 17.10
CA THR A 108 -10.51 0.04 18.24
C THR A 108 -10.03 -1.39 18.37
N VAL A 109 -8.73 -1.60 18.14
CA VAL A 109 -8.06 -2.90 18.26
C VAL A 109 -7.26 -2.96 19.56
N THR A 110 -7.50 -3.99 20.36
CA THR A 110 -6.79 -4.26 21.61
C THR A 110 -6.26 -5.70 21.68
N GLY A 111 -5.43 -5.98 22.69
CA GLY A 111 -4.92 -7.30 22.99
C GLY A 111 -3.57 -7.60 22.32
N SER A 112 -2.89 -8.62 22.84
CA SER A 112 -1.52 -9.00 22.47
C SER A 112 -1.43 -9.83 21.17
N GLY A 113 -2.53 -10.49 20.79
CA GLY A 113 -2.56 -11.42 19.64
C GLY A 113 -1.91 -12.77 19.92
N GLY A 114 -1.53 -13.05 21.17
CA GLY A 114 -0.91 -14.29 21.63
C GLY A 114 0.63 -14.28 21.60
N LYS A 115 1.25 -15.34 22.15
CA LYS A 115 2.71 -15.56 22.07
C LYS A 115 3.00 -16.44 20.86
N GLY A 116 3.56 -15.88 19.80
CA GLY A 116 3.93 -16.62 18.59
C GLY A 116 5.01 -15.92 17.79
N SER A 117 5.81 -16.68 17.04
CA SER A 117 6.85 -16.17 16.14
C SER A 117 6.28 -15.43 14.92
N ASP A 118 5.09 -15.83 14.47
CA ASP A 118 4.46 -15.35 13.25
C ASP A 118 3.58 -14.13 13.52
N GLN A 119 4.20 -13.00 13.80
CA GLN A 119 3.48 -11.77 14.08
C GLN A 119 2.64 -11.34 12.85
N LYS A 120 1.31 -11.30 13.00
CA LYS A 120 0.40 -10.87 11.94
C LYS A 120 0.21 -9.34 11.98
N PRO A 121 0.02 -8.69 10.82
CA PRO A 121 -0.34 -7.28 10.78
C PRO A 121 -1.74 -7.06 11.36
N VAL A 122 -2.00 -5.89 11.95
CA VAL A 122 -3.33 -5.53 12.45
C VAL A 122 -4.36 -5.52 11.31
N ILE A 123 -4.01 -4.91 10.17
CA ILE A 123 -4.84 -4.90 8.96
C ILE A 123 -4.07 -5.58 7.84
N LYS A 124 -4.74 -6.49 7.14
CA LYS A 124 -4.18 -7.22 6.00
C LYS A 124 -5.11 -7.16 4.79
N VAL A 125 -4.62 -6.64 3.67
CA VAL A 125 -5.35 -6.59 2.41
C VAL A 125 -4.50 -7.22 1.30
N LEU A 126 -5.05 -8.22 0.63
CA LEU A 126 -4.30 -9.01 -0.35
C LEU A 126 -5.19 -9.56 -1.47
N ASN A 127 -4.57 -10.15 -2.49
CA ASN A 127 -5.27 -10.88 -3.56
C ASN A 127 -6.42 -10.08 -4.21
N LYS A 128 -6.18 -8.80 -4.55
CA LYS A 128 -7.16 -7.88 -5.16
C LYS A 128 -8.30 -7.41 -4.25
N GLY A 129 -8.22 -7.67 -2.94
CA GLY A 129 -9.16 -7.13 -1.96
C GLY A 129 -9.00 -5.62 -1.80
N GLN A 130 -10.09 -4.91 -1.57
CA GLN A 130 -10.10 -3.45 -1.41
C GLN A 130 -10.78 -3.06 -0.10
N LEU A 131 -10.13 -2.22 0.70
CA LEU A 131 -10.63 -1.76 1.99
C LEU A 131 -10.65 -0.23 2.02
N THR A 132 -11.76 0.36 2.45
CA THR A 132 -11.87 1.77 2.80
C THR A 132 -12.17 1.91 4.29
N LEU A 133 -11.38 2.70 4.99
CA LEU A 133 -11.57 3.06 6.40
C LEU A 133 -12.01 4.53 6.45
N ASP A 134 -13.29 4.74 6.71
CA ASP A 134 -13.92 6.07 6.65
C ASP A 134 -13.68 6.89 7.93
N GLU A 135 -13.53 6.21 9.06
CA GLU A 135 -13.26 6.81 10.38
C GLU A 135 -11.88 6.37 10.93
N ASP A 136 -11.59 6.80 12.16
CA ASP A 136 -10.33 6.54 12.86
C ASP A 136 -10.09 5.06 13.14
N VAL A 137 -8.81 4.67 13.18
CA VAL A 137 -8.38 3.35 13.68
C VAL A 137 -7.37 3.54 14.80
N ASP A 138 -7.74 3.04 15.98
CA ASP A 138 -6.92 3.09 17.18
C ASP A 138 -6.43 1.69 17.55
N VAL A 139 -5.12 1.55 17.70
CA VAL A 139 -4.48 0.30 18.15
C VAL A 139 -3.85 0.53 19.53
N LYS A 140 -4.36 -0.17 20.55
CA LYS A 140 -3.95 0.01 21.96
C LYS A 140 -3.54 -1.30 22.60
N GLY A 141 -2.49 -1.26 23.43
CA GLY A 141 -2.09 -2.43 24.24
C GLY A 141 -1.58 -3.64 23.46
N VAL A 142 -1.33 -3.50 22.16
CA VAL A 142 -0.77 -4.58 21.33
C VAL A 142 0.71 -4.79 21.66
N THR A 143 1.05 -5.97 22.20
CA THR A 143 2.42 -6.40 22.56
C THR A 143 2.67 -7.85 22.12
N GLY A 144 3.91 -8.19 21.74
CA GLY A 144 4.39 -9.57 21.60
C GLY A 144 4.00 -10.33 20.32
N GLY A 145 2.71 -10.41 19.95
CA GLY A 145 2.19 -11.31 18.92
C GLY A 145 1.63 -10.66 17.65
N MET A 146 1.51 -9.34 17.62
CA MET A 146 0.97 -8.59 16.47
C MET A 146 1.91 -7.49 16.04
N GLN A 147 2.00 -7.31 14.73
CA GLN A 147 2.67 -6.16 14.12
C GLN A 147 1.66 -5.04 13.99
N LYS A 148 1.99 -3.87 14.54
CA LYS A 148 1.22 -2.62 14.43
C LYS A 148 1.31 -2.05 13.00
N VAL A 149 0.91 -2.85 12.01
CA VAL A 149 1.13 -2.62 10.59
C VAL A 149 -0.17 -2.79 9.82
N ILE A 150 -0.35 -1.94 8.81
CA ILE A 150 -1.29 -2.16 7.71
C ILE A 150 -0.51 -2.77 6.55
N ALA A 151 -0.80 -4.01 6.17
CA ALA A 151 -0.11 -4.70 5.08
C ALA A 151 -1.02 -4.76 3.85
N VAL A 152 -0.57 -4.16 2.74
CA VAL A 152 -1.27 -4.16 1.44
C VAL A 152 -0.39 -4.86 0.41
N GLU A 153 -0.83 -6.00 -0.09
CA GLU A 153 0.00 -6.88 -0.90
C GLU A 153 -0.67 -7.31 -2.20
N GLY A 154 0.07 -7.19 -3.30
CA GLY A 154 -0.34 -7.69 -4.60
C GLY A 154 -1.13 -6.67 -5.41
N GLN A 155 -0.97 -6.76 -6.73
CA GLN A 155 -1.66 -5.90 -7.68
C GLN A 155 -3.18 -5.99 -7.52
N GLY A 156 -3.84 -4.82 -7.54
CA GLY A 156 -5.29 -4.69 -7.36
C GLY A 156 -5.73 -4.67 -5.90
N SER A 157 -4.85 -4.97 -4.94
CA SER A 157 -5.13 -4.83 -3.52
C SER A 157 -4.96 -3.37 -3.09
N SER A 158 -5.93 -2.82 -2.36
CA SER A 158 -5.84 -1.41 -1.94
C SER A 158 -6.43 -1.12 -0.56
N VAL A 159 -5.84 -0.14 0.14
CA VAL A 159 -6.41 0.46 1.35
C VAL A 159 -6.58 1.95 1.15
N THR A 160 -7.79 2.46 1.36
CA THR A 160 -8.09 3.90 1.41
C THR A 160 -8.31 4.32 2.86
N LEU A 161 -7.56 5.32 3.30
CA LEU A 161 -7.56 5.85 4.66
C LEU A 161 -8.13 7.27 4.66
N LYS A 162 -9.19 7.49 5.42
CA LYS A 162 -9.81 8.83 5.56
C LYS A 162 -9.66 9.40 6.98
N GLY A 163 -9.68 8.54 7.99
CA GLY A 163 -9.53 8.92 9.41
C GLY A 163 -8.08 8.99 9.92
N LYS A 164 -7.94 9.25 11.22
CA LYS A 164 -6.67 9.20 11.96
C LYS A 164 -6.25 7.74 12.22
N LEU A 165 -4.94 7.50 12.20
CA LEU A 165 -4.34 6.22 12.59
C LEU A 165 -3.48 6.41 13.83
N THR A 166 -3.84 5.74 14.93
CA THR A 166 -3.12 5.80 16.20
C THR A 166 -2.57 4.43 16.58
N GLY A 167 -1.32 4.39 17.06
CA GLY A 167 -0.70 3.17 17.55
C GLY A 167 -0.19 2.23 16.44
N PHE A 168 -0.09 2.71 15.20
CA PHE A 168 0.58 2.01 14.10
C PHE A 168 2.06 2.40 14.02
N GLU A 169 2.90 1.45 13.62
CA GLU A 169 4.32 1.65 13.34
C GLU A 169 4.58 1.95 11.87
N ARG A 170 3.80 1.36 10.96
CA ARG A 170 3.93 1.59 9.51
C ARG A 170 2.73 1.11 8.70
N VAL A 171 2.58 1.67 7.50
CA VAL A 171 1.89 1.04 6.37
C VAL A 171 2.93 0.34 5.52
N GLN A 172 2.71 -0.92 5.19
CA GLN A 172 3.57 -1.71 4.34
C GLN A 172 2.86 -2.04 3.03
N VAL A 173 3.43 -1.60 1.92
CA VAL A 173 2.91 -1.81 0.57
C VAL A 173 3.89 -2.72 -0.18
N LYS A 174 3.37 -3.78 -0.81
CA LYS A 174 4.19 -4.76 -1.52
C LYS A 174 3.58 -5.21 -2.84
N ASN A 175 4.44 -5.64 -3.76
CA ASN A 175 4.06 -6.41 -4.95
C ASN A 175 2.94 -5.73 -5.77
N GLY A 176 2.98 -4.39 -5.88
CA GLY A 176 1.98 -3.62 -6.62
C GLY A 176 0.69 -3.27 -5.85
N GLY A 177 0.65 -3.50 -4.53
CA GLY A 177 -0.43 -3.00 -3.67
C GLY A 177 -0.51 -1.47 -3.66
N MET A 178 -1.63 -0.92 -3.18
CA MET A 178 -1.86 0.53 -3.16
C MET A 178 -2.39 1.02 -1.82
N VAL A 179 -1.86 2.12 -1.32
CA VAL A 179 -2.48 2.88 -0.23
C VAL A 179 -2.89 4.26 -0.74
N VAL A 180 -4.10 4.69 -0.35
CA VAL A 180 -4.65 6.01 -0.65
C VAL A 180 -4.87 6.75 0.66
N PHE A 181 -4.33 7.96 0.77
CA PHE A 181 -4.61 8.88 1.86
C PHE A 181 -5.56 9.96 1.35
N GLU A 182 -6.80 9.97 1.87
CA GLU A 182 -7.80 10.98 1.52
C GLU A 182 -7.70 12.23 2.41
N LYS A 183 -8.60 13.20 2.16
CA LYS A 183 -8.72 14.41 2.99
C LYS A 183 -9.15 14.01 4.39
N GLY A 184 -8.29 14.28 5.38
CA GLY A 184 -8.63 14.07 6.79
C GLY A 184 -7.62 13.24 7.57
N VAL A 185 -6.66 12.61 6.90
CA VAL A 185 -5.62 11.82 7.58
C VAL A 185 -4.66 12.76 8.32
N LYS A 186 -4.93 12.98 9.60
CA LYS A 186 -4.13 13.83 10.49
C LYS A 186 -3.44 12.99 11.55
N GLY A 187 -2.25 13.42 11.96
CA GLY A 187 -1.60 12.90 13.16
C GLY A 187 -1.24 11.42 13.06
N ILE A 188 -0.58 11.02 11.97
CA ILE A 188 0.02 9.70 11.85
C ILE A 188 1.22 9.66 12.82
N GLU A 189 0.96 9.29 14.07
CA GLU A 189 1.95 9.24 15.14
C GLU A 189 2.82 7.99 14.99
N GLY A 190 4.13 8.17 14.80
CA GLY A 190 5.10 7.08 14.73
C GLY A 190 5.04 6.23 13.44
N MET A 191 4.06 6.46 12.56
CA MET A 191 3.89 5.65 11.37
C MET A 191 4.57 6.26 10.13
N LYS A 192 5.24 5.39 9.38
CA LYS A 192 5.82 5.64 8.05
C LYS A 192 5.20 4.72 7.00
N VAL A 193 5.40 5.02 5.72
CA VAL A 193 5.03 4.10 4.64
C VAL A 193 6.27 3.38 4.13
N LYS A 194 6.25 2.05 4.08
CA LYS A 194 7.32 1.24 3.48
C LYS A 194 6.81 0.57 2.22
N ILE A 195 7.45 0.85 1.08
CA ILE A 195 7.20 0.19 -0.21
C ILE A 195 8.33 -0.83 -0.46
N ASN A 196 7.97 -2.05 -0.83
CA ASN A 196 8.91 -3.13 -1.12
C ASN A 196 8.44 -3.91 -2.35
N ASP A 197 9.30 -3.96 -3.37
CA ASP A 197 9.06 -4.63 -4.65
C ASP A 197 7.81 -4.15 -5.40
N GLY A 198 7.70 -2.83 -5.52
CA GLY A 198 6.62 -2.14 -6.22
C GLY A 198 5.38 -1.88 -5.37
N GLY A 199 4.61 -0.87 -5.78
CA GLY A 199 3.42 -0.43 -5.05
C GLY A 199 3.19 1.07 -5.17
N MET A 200 2.00 1.51 -4.79
CA MET A 200 1.58 2.89 -4.94
C MET A 200 1.17 3.52 -3.61
N VAL A 201 1.62 4.75 -3.40
CA VAL A 201 1.11 5.66 -2.37
C VAL A 201 0.47 6.83 -3.09
N ASN A 202 -0.85 6.98 -2.95
CA ASN A 202 -1.60 8.07 -3.55
C ASN A 202 -2.13 9.01 -2.47
N MET A 203 -1.73 10.27 -2.51
CA MET A 203 -2.20 11.32 -1.60
C MET A 203 -3.24 12.17 -2.31
N MET A 204 -4.50 12.00 -1.92
CA MET A 204 -5.61 12.81 -2.40
C MET A 204 -5.89 14.00 -1.47
N GLY A 205 -5.44 13.91 -0.21
CA GLY A 205 -5.39 15.00 0.77
C GLY A 205 -3.95 15.32 1.21
N ASP A 206 -3.80 16.39 1.99
CA ASP A 206 -2.54 16.67 2.68
C ASP A 206 -2.34 15.66 3.82
N VAL A 207 -1.11 15.20 4.01
CA VAL A 207 -0.75 14.16 4.98
C VAL A 207 0.39 14.64 5.84
N ALA A 208 0.31 14.41 7.15
CA ALA A 208 1.39 14.71 8.10
C ALA A 208 1.88 13.43 8.79
N PHE A 209 3.15 13.12 8.59
CA PHE A 209 3.88 12.05 9.28
C PHE A 209 4.62 12.63 10.48
N ASN A 210 4.23 12.23 11.70
CA ASN A 210 4.90 12.62 12.94
C ASN A 210 5.90 11.53 13.33
N SER A 211 6.96 11.39 12.54
CA SER A 211 7.96 10.34 12.74
C SER A 211 9.13 10.85 13.59
N VAL A 212 9.31 10.28 14.78
CA VAL A 212 10.43 10.59 15.68
C VAL A 212 11.78 9.99 15.22
N GLY A 213 11.82 9.33 14.07
CA GLY A 213 13.06 8.82 13.48
C GLY A 213 12.81 7.95 12.25
N GLY A 214 13.23 8.43 11.07
CA GLY A 214 13.15 7.70 9.81
C GLY A 214 12.38 8.45 8.72
N ALA A 215 12.32 7.88 7.52
CA ALA A 215 11.65 8.50 6.40
C ALA A 215 10.12 8.48 6.52
N GLY A 216 9.44 9.51 6.01
CA GLY A 216 7.98 9.50 5.83
C GLY A 216 7.56 8.37 4.89
N ILE A 217 8.24 8.25 3.75
CA ILE A 217 8.13 7.11 2.83
C ILE A 217 9.51 6.48 2.60
N GLN A 218 9.61 5.18 2.82
CA GLN A 218 10.81 4.37 2.64
C GLN A 218 10.60 3.36 1.51
N ILE A 219 11.48 3.35 0.52
CA ILE A 219 11.43 2.47 -0.66
C ILE A 219 12.64 1.53 -0.61
N THR A 220 12.39 0.23 -0.50
CA THR A 220 13.42 -0.79 -0.21
C THR A 220 13.44 -1.96 -1.20
N GLY A 221 12.62 -1.90 -2.26
CA GLY A 221 12.50 -3.00 -3.22
C GLY A 221 13.70 -3.12 -4.16
N ASP A 222 14.09 -4.36 -4.43
CA ASP A 222 15.13 -4.74 -5.40
C ASP A 222 14.55 -5.46 -6.62
N GLY A 223 13.26 -5.82 -6.57
CA GLY A 223 12.55 -6.44 -7.68
C GLY A 223 12.22 -5.47 -8.82
N ALA A 224 11.72 -6.02 -9.92
CA ALA A 224 11.30 -5.26 -11.10
C ALA A 224 10.07 -4.35 -10.87
N GLY A 225 9.42 -4.45 -9.71
CA GLY A 225 8.24 -3.65 -9.37
C GLY A 225 8.60 -2.18 -9.18
N LYS A 226 7.87 -1.29 -9.88
CA LYS A 226 8.03 0.16 -9.75
C LYS A 226 7.28 0.68 -8.53
N ALA A 227 7.96 1.45 -7.67
CA ALA A 227 7.31 2.21 -6.60
C ALA A 227 6.77 3.52 -7.17
N THR A 228 5.57 3.94 -6.75
CA THR A 228 4.99 5.22 -7.17
C THR A 228 4.46 5.97 -5.97
N VAL A 229 4.87 7.22 -5.81
CA VAL A 229 4.33 8.17 -4.85
C VAL A 229 3.73 9.33 -5.63
N MET A 230 2.44 9.57 -5.46
CA MET A 230 1.71 10.62 -6.17
C MET A 230 0.95 11.48 -5.18
N GLY A 231 0.96 12.79 -5.36
CA GLY A 231 0.17 13.69 -4.52
C GLY A 231 -0.21 14.97 -5.22
N VAL A 232 -1.08 14.89 -6.25
CA VAL A 232 -1.42 15.98 -7.17
C VAL A 232 -1.79 17.29 -6.45
N GLY A 233 -0.80 18.20 -6.33
CA GLY A 233 -0.96 19.47 -5.64
C GLY A 233 -1.26 19.31 -4.14
N ARG A 234 -0.80 18.22 -3.53
CA ARG A 234 -0.93 17.90 -2.11
C ARG A 234 0.41 18.05 -1.41
N THR A 235 0.35 18.25 -0.09
CA THR A 235 1.50 18.39 0.78
C THR A 235 1.67 17.16 1.65
N MET A 236 2.82 16.51 1.54
CA MET A 236 3.35 15.61 2.54
C MET A 236 4.21 16.40 3.51
N THR A 237 3.79 16.47 4.78
CA THR A 237 4.60 17.04 5.86
C THR A 237 5.28 15.93 6.63
N VAL A 238 6.58 16.03 6.83
CA VAL A 238 7.36 15.12 7.68
C VAL A 238 7.92 15.91 8.86
N ASN A 239 7.32 15.68 10.03
CA ASN A 239 7.76 16.28 11.29
C ASN A 239 8.77 15.32 11.93
N GLY A 240 10.03 15.75 12.02
CA GLY A 240 11.12 14.95 12.57
C GLY A 240 12.47 15.27 11.95
N SER A 241 13.49 14.47 12.29
CA SER A 241 14.86 14.60 11.78
C SER A 241 15.16 13.70 10.57
N GLY A 242 14.22 12.84 10.18
CA GLY A 242 14.38 11.89 9.10
C GLY A 242 14.17 12.47 7.70
N SER A 243 14.06 11.57 6.71
CA SER A 243 13.90 11.96 5.32
C SER A 243 12.43 12.18 4.94
N GLY A 244 12.15 13.01 3.94
CA GLY A 244 10.82 13.06 3.31
C GLY A 244 10.51 11.72 2.63
N ILE A 245 11.26 11.44 1.57
CA ILE A 245 11.27 10.16 0.85
C ILE A 245 12.70 9.62 0.87
N GLN A 246 12.84 8.34 1.19
CA GLN A 246 14.13 7.64 1.19
C GLN A 246 14.06 6.40 0.32
N MET A 247 15.04 6.23 -0.56
CA MET A 247 15.20 5.04 -1.39
C MET A 247 16.50 4.33 -1.05
N GLU A 248 16.37 3.10 -0.59
CA GLU A 248 17.47 2.19 -0.21
C GLU A 248 17.60 1.03 -1.19
N GLY A 249 16.55 0.71 -1.94
CA GLY A 249 16.54 -0.41 -2.89
C GLY A 249 17.16 -0.10 -4.26
N SER A 250 17.35 -1.15 -5.05
CA SER A 250 17.89 -1.12 -6.41
C SER A 250 16.82 -0.99 -7.52
N GLY A 251 15.54 -1.01 -7.16
CA GLY A 251 14.41 -0.89 -8.10
C GLY A 251 14.21 0.51 -8.70
N ASN A 252 13.04 0.75 -9.30
CA ASN A 252 12.66 2.05 -9.85
C ASN A 252 11.56 2.72 -9.03
N ALA A 253 11.64 4.04 -8.85
CA ALA A 253 10.66 4.83 -8.13
C ALA A 253 10.26 6.10 -8.89
N ASP A 254 8.96 6.37 -8.96
CA ASP A 254 8.43 7.66 -9.39
C ASP A 254 7.87 8.41 -8.19
N VAL A 255 8.23 9.68 -8.07
CA VAL A 255 7.56 10.65 -7.20
C VAL A 255 7.04 11.78 -8.06
N MET A 256 5.74 12.04 -7.99
CA MET A 256 5.12 13.00 -8.91
C MET A 256 4.09 13.92 -8.28
N ARG A 257 4.14 15.18 -8.72
CA ARG A 257 3.18 16.26 -8.46
C ARG A 257 2.97 16.58 -6.98
N LEU A 258 3.94 16.27 -6.13
CA LEU A 258 3.85 16.30 -4.66
C LEU A 258 4.69 17.44 -4.07
N LYS A 259 4.18 18.09 -3.02
CA LYS A 259 4.99 18.98 -2.17
C LYS A 259 5.45 18.21 -0.94
N ILE A 260 6.75 18.23 -0.67
CA ILE A 260 7.39 17.55 0.45
C ILE A 260 7.94 18.63 1.38
N LYS A 261 7.34 18.76 2.57
CA LYS A 261 7.71 19.75 3.58
C LYS A 261 8.29 19.08 4.81
N GLY A 262 9.45 19.55 5.26
CA GLY A 262 10.13 19.06 6.44
C GLY A 262 10.34 20.15 7.49
N SER A 263 10.87 19.75 8.63
CA SER A 263 11.34 20.65 9.71
C SER A 263 12.79 20.35 10.13
N GLY A 264 13.54 19.61 9.32
CA GLY A 264 14.86 19.04 9.62
C GLY A 264 15.26 18.00 8.56
N GLY A 265 16.39 17.30 8.71
CA GLY A 265 16.73 16.15 7.86
C GLY A 265 16.94 16.43 6.36
N THR A 266 16.60 15.46 5.52
CA THR A 266 16.77 15.48 4.05
C THR A 266 15.43 15.30 3.33
N GLY A 267 15.10 16.14 2.36
CA GLY A 267 13.82 16.00 1.64
C GLY A 267 13.71 14.71 0.85
N VAL A 268 14.67 14.46 -0.04
CA VAL A 268 14.80 13.22 -0.80
C VAL A 268 16.18 12.62 -0.58
N SER A 269 16.22 11.37 -0.07
CA SER A 269 17.46 10.66 0.19
C SER A 269 17.57 9.42 -0.70
N MET A 270 18.64 9.36 -1.49
CA MET A 270 18.95 8.26 -2.41
C MET A 270 20.19 7.51 -1.91
N GLN A 271 19.98 6.34 -1.31
CA GLN A 271 21.02 5.47 -0.75
C GLN A 271 21.16 4.16 -1.52
N GLY A 272 20.12 3.73 -2.23
CA GLY A 272 20.12 2.55 -3.08
C GLY A 272 20.70 2.81 -4.48
N THR A 273 20.99 1.73 -5.22
CA THR A 273 21.56 1.78 -6.58
C THR A 273 20.54 1.98 -7.68
N GLY A 274 19.25 2.07 -7.33
CA GLY A 274 18.16 2.17 -8.30
C GLY A 274 17.98 3.55 -8.91
N VAL A 275 16.85 3.72 -9.61
CA VAL A 275 16.49 4.99 -10.27
C VAL A 275 15.28 5.62 -9.59
N MET A 276 15.39 6.90 -9.22
CA MET A 276 14.25 7.71 -8.79
C MET A 276 13.99 8.85 -9.76
N GLU A 277 12.75 9.00 -10.20
CA GLU A 277 12.29 10.11 -11.03
C GLU A 277 11.39 11.03 -10.21
N LEU A 278 11.78 12.29 -10.10
CA LEU A 278 10.99 13.35 -9.48
C LEU A 278 10.36 14.21 -10.57
N THR A 279 9.05 14.21 -10.69
CA THR A 279 8.31 15.01 -11.69
C THR A 279 7.39 16.00 -11.01
N LYS A 280 7.66 17.31 -11.16
CA LYS A 280 6.87 18.38 -10.52
C LYS A 280 6.78 18.22 -9.00
N VAL A 281 7.93 17.99 -8.37
CA VAL A 281 8.04 17.80 -6.92
C VAL A 281 8.67 19.04 -6.31
N GLU A 282 7.99 19.61 -5.31
CA GLU A 282 8.55 20.71 -4.50
C GLU A 282 9.11 20.15 -3.19
N VAL A 283 10.32 20.56 -2.80
CA VAL A 283 10.94 20.14 -1.53
C VAL A 283 11.31 21.38 -0.73
N SER A 284 10.86 21.47 0.52
CA SER A 284 11.09 22.64 1.38
C SER A 284 11.20 22.30 2.87
N GLY A 285 11.86 23.17 3.65
CA GLY A 285 11.95 23.06 5.11
C GLY A 285 12.91 21.97 5.65
N PHE A 286 13.58 21.23 4.77
CA PHE A 286 14.64 20.29 5.14
C PHE A 286 16.01 20.98 5.22
N LYS A 287 16.96 20.40 5.97
CA LYS A 287 18.36 20.89 6.01
C LYS A 287 19.07 20.66 4.68
N LYS A 288 18.78 19.52 4.04
CA LYS A 288 19.18 19.22 2.66
C LYS A 288 17.93 18.98 1.83
N GLY A 289 17.80 19.60 0.66
CA GLY A 289 16.70 19.29 -0.25
C GLY A 289 16.80 17.85 -0.77
N VAL A 290 17.97 17.52 -1.32
CA VAL A 290 18.28 16.20 -1.88
C VAL A 290 19.66 15.77 -1.38
N ASP A 291 19.80 14.48 -1.04
CA ASP A 291 21.09 13.86 -0.72
C ASP A 291 21.18 12.50 -1.43
N MET A 292 22.17 12.32 -2.30
CA MET A 292 22.34 11.11 -3.11
C MET A 292 23.73 10.54 -2.93
N THR A 293 23.80 9.31 -2.42
CA THR A 293 25.05 8.56 -2.23
C THR A 293 25.22 7.43 -3.25
N ALA A 294 24.13 6.97 -3.86
CA ALA A 294 24.15 5.92 -4.89
C ALA A 294 22.95 6.07 -5.87
N GLY A 295 23.02 5.34 -6.98
CA GLY A 295 21.95 5.23 -7.97
C GLY A 295 21.86 6.43 -8.91
N LYS A 296 20.66 6.62 -9.48
CA LYS A 296 20.36 7.69 -10.42
C LYS A 296 19.12 8.45 -9.97
N LEU A 297 19.24 9.77 -9.84
CA LEU A 297 18.12 10.67 -9.62
C LEU A 297 17.86 11.49 -10.89
N VAL A 298 16.62 11.47 -11.38
CA VAL A 298 16.16 12.30 -12.49
C VAL A 298 15.17 13.33 -11.94
N MET A 299 15.41 14.61 -12.19
CA MET A 299 14.54 15.68 -11.72
C MET A 299 13.97 16.46 -12.91
N MET A 300 12.64 16.47 -13.03
CA MET A 300 11.92 17.23 -14.04
C MET A 300 11.16 18.38 -13.37
N GLY A 301 11.66 19.60 -13.59
CA GLY A 301 11.02 20.84 -13.14
C GLY A 301 9.90 21.30 -14.07
N GLU A 302 9.14 22.30 -13.63
CA GLU A 302 8.26 23.07 -14.51
C GLU A 302 9.09 24.15 -15.24
N ARG A 303 8.83 24.33 -16.54
CA ARG A 303 9.41 25.43 -17.34
C ARG A 303 8.64 26.72 -17.07
#